data_AF-A0A6H1ZAY9-F1
#
_entry.id   AF-A0A6H1ZAY9-F1
#
_cell.length_a   1.000
_cell.length_b   1.000
_cell.length_c   1.000
_cell.angle_alpha   90.00
_cell.angle_beta   90.00
_cell.angle_gamma   90.00
#
_symmetry.space_group_name_H-M   'P 1'
#
loop_
_entity.id
_entity.type
_entity.pdbx_description
1 polymer ?
#
loop_
_entity_poly.entity_id
_entity_poly.type
_entity_poly.pdbx_seq_one_letter_code
_entity_poly.pdbx_strand_id
1 'polypeptide(L)' 'MKIALYIENGREQIVLTPDTDTEKAVLGKLHDGREMSIYKGSFYQCQGGWTRHGSDDSSTIICLVEG' A
#
# COMPACT_ATOMS: atom_id res chain seq x y z
N MET A 1 11.03 5.03 4.75
CA MET A 1 10.14 5.31 3.60
C MET A 1 9.40 6.59 3.86
N LYS A 2 9.48 7.53 2.93
CA LYS A 2 8.68 8.74 2.91
C LYS A 2 7.54 8.57 1.92
N ILE A 3 6.37 9.09 2.28
CA ILE A 3 5.14 9.00 1.47
C ILE A 3 4.60 10.40 1.29
N ALA A 4 4.25 10.78 0.06
CA ALA A 4 3.62 12.06 -0.25
C ALA A 4 2.43 11.87 -1.18
N LEU A 5 1.39 12.69 -0.98
CA LEU A 5 0.31 12.88 -1.92
C LEU A 5 0.60 14.14 -2.73
N TYR A 6 0.65 14.00 -4.05
CA TYR A 6 0.89 15.11 -4.95
C TYR A 6 -0.32 15.31 -5.86
N ILE A 7 -0.96 16.47 -5.72
CA ILE A 7 -2.14 16.86 -6.47
C ILE A 7 -1.83 18.21 -7.12
N GLU A 8 -1.49 18.19 -8.41
CA GLU A 8 -1.20 19.41 -9.17
C GLU A 8 -1.49 19.21 -10.66
N ASN A 9 -2.05 20.24 -11.32
CA ASN A 9 -2.31 20.25 -12.77
C ASN A 9 -3.08 19.01 -13.28
N GLY A 10 -4.08 18.55 -12.54
CA GLY A 10 -4.92 17.39 -12.90
C GLY A 10 -4.24 16.03 -12.73
N ARG A 11 -3.09 15.98 -12.06
CA ARG A 11 -2.43 14.71 -11.68
C ARG A 11 -2.63 14.45 -10.20
N GLU A 12 -3.10 13.25 -9.88
CA GLU A 12 -3.17 12.72 -8.52
C GLU A 12 -2.18 11.56 -8.41
N GLN A 13 -1.16 11.73 -7.56
CA GLN A 13 -0.05 10.78 -7.44
C GLN A 13 0.21 10.43 -5.98
N ILE A 14 0.48 9.16 -5.72
CA ILE A 14 1.06 8.68 -4.47
C ILE A 14 2.55 8.45 -4.73
N VAL A 15 3.40 9.23 -4.07
CA VAL A 15 4.84 9.14 -4.21
C VAL A 15 5.41 8.36 -3.05
N LEU A 16 6.05 7.23 -3.34
CA LEU A 16 6.72 6.36 -2.38
C LEU A 16 8.23 6.46 -2.57
N THR A 17 8.95 6.97 -1.58
CA THR A 17 10.41 7.12 -1.63
C THR A 17 11.05 6.22 -0.57
N PRO A 18 11.75 5.13 -0.96
CA PRO A 18 12.40 4.23 -0.02
C PRO A 18 13.71 4.84 0.47
N ASP A 19 14.00 4.66 1.76
CA ASP A 19 15.26 5.05 2.40
C ASP A 19 16.13 3.80 2.74
N THR A 20 15.52 2.61 2.81
CA THR A 20 16.21 1.35 3.18
C THR A 20 16.15 0.30 2.07
N ASP A 21 17.05 -0.70 2.10
CA ASP A 21 17.07 -1.77 1.09
C ASP A 21 15.84 -2.68 1.18
N THR A 22 15.31 -2.91 2.38
CA THR A 22 14.03 -3.61 2.57
C THR A 22 12.89 -2.89 1.86
N GLU A 23 12.80 -1.57 2.01
CA GLU A 23 11.78 -0.76 1.35
C GLU A 23 11.91 -0.76 -0.18
N LYS A 24 13.15 -0.66 -0.70
CA LYS A 24 13.42 -0.79 -2.14
C LYS A 24 12.98 -2.16 -2.67
N ALA A 25 13.25 -3.23 -1.93
CA ALA A 25 12.84 -4.58 -2.32
C ALA A 25 11.32 -4.73 -2.38
N VAL A 26 10.59 -4.14 -1.42
CA VAL A 26 9.11 -4.12 -1.43
C VAL A 26 8.58 -3.34 -2.64
N LEU A 27 9.10 -2.14 -2.90
CA LEU A 27 8.69 -1.35 -4.07
C LEU A 27 9.06 -2.05 -5.39
N GLY A 28 10.19 -2.77 -5.42
CA GLY A 28 10.58 -3.59 -6.57
C GLY A 28 9.51 -4.63 -6.94
N LYS A 29 8.83 -5.21 -5.94
CA LYS A 29 7.70 -6.13 -6.17
C LYS A 29 6.45 -5.45 -6.73
N LEU A 30 6.29 -4.13 -6.60
CA LEU A 30 5.20 -3.41 -7.27
C LEU A 30 5.47 -3.27 -8.79
N HIS A 31 6.73 -3.41 -9.20
CA HIS A 31 7.17 -3.26 -10.59
C HIS A 31 7.44 -4.60 -11.29
N ASP A 32 7.33 -5.73 -10.59
CA ASP A 32 7.70 -7.05 -11.12
C ASP A 32 6.58 -7.71 -11.97
N GLY A 33 5.49 -6.99 -12.22
CA GLY A 33 4.38 -7.44 -13.05
C GLY A 33 3.35 -8.33 -12.32
N ARG A 34 3.46 -8.50 -11.00
CA ARG A 34 2.41 -9.14 -10.18
C ARG A 34 1.09 -8.38 -10.26
N GLU A 35 0.00 -9.12 -10.11
CA GLU A 35 -1.32 -8.52 -9.99
C GLU A 35 -1.44 -7.78 -8.65
N MET A 36 -2.06 -6.60 -8.70
CA MET A 36 -2.28 -5.74 -7.56
C MET A 36 -3.77 -5.59 -7.30
N SER A 37 -4.17 -5.71 -6.05
CA SER A 37 -5.53 -5.44 -5.60
C SER A 37 -5.56 -4.24 -4.65
N ILE A 38 -6.57 -3.39 -4.83
CA ILE A 38 -6.83 -2.25 -3.94
C ILE A 38 -8.04 -2.59 -3.08
N TYR A 39 -7.86 -2.51 -1.77
CA TYR A 39 -8.90 -2.74 -0.77
C TYR A 39 -9.16 -1.46 0.02
N LYS A 40 -10.38 -1.36 0.56
CA LYS A 40 -10.77 -0.35 1.56
C LYS A 40 -11.15 -1.08 2.84
N GLY A 41 -10.65 -0.61 3.98
CA GLY A 41 -10.91 -1.24 5.27
C GLY A 41 -9.98 -0.72 6.36
N SER A 42 -9.99 -1.37 7.52
CA SER A 42 -9.07 -1.05 8.61
C SER A 42 -7.72 -1.70 8.31
N PHE A 43 -6.63 -0.97 8.54
CA PHE A 43 -5.26 -1.47 8.40
C PHE A 43 -5.05 -2.83 9.11
N TYR A 44 -5.67 -2.99 10.29
CA TYR A 44 -5.55 -4.20 11.10
C TYR A 44 -6.47 -5.35 10.66
N GLN A 45 -7.42 -5.11 9.77
CA GLN A 45 -8.29 -6.17 9.24
C GLN A 45 -7.64 -6.97 8.10
N CYS A 46 -6.66 -6.41 7.39
CA CYS A 46 -6.16 -7.00 6.15
C CYS A 46 -4.81 -7.72 6.25
N GLN A 47 -4.07 -7.61 7.36
CA GLN A 47 -2.82 -8.35 7.56
C GLN A 47 -2.78 -9.04 8.92
N GLY A 48 -2.94 -10.37 8.91
CA GLY A 48 -2.48 -11.22 10.01
C GLY A 48 -3.55 -11.70 11.01
N GLY A 49 -4.69 -12.18 10.52
CA GLY A 49 -5.45 -13.30 11.10
C GLY A 49 -5.96 -13.29 12.56
N TRP A 50 -5.47 -12.51 13.53
CA TRP A 50 -5.74 -12.81 14.95
C TRP A 50 -5.80 -11.61 15.92
N THR A 51 -6.01 -10.37 15.46
CA THR A 51 -6.46 -9.30 16.38
C THR A 51 -7.32 -8.25 15.69
N ARG A 52 -8.65 -8.33 15.87
CA ARG A 52 -9.59 -7.29 15.42
C ARG A 52 -9.43 -6.04 16.29
N HIS A 53 -8.58 -5.12 15.88
CA HIS A 53 -8.62 -3.73 16.37
C HIS A 53 -9.65 -2.96 15.54
N GLY A 54 -10.93 -3.12 15.88
CA GLY A 54 -12.04 -2.33 15.32
C GLY A 54 -12.43 -2.63 13.87
N SER A 55 -13.56 -2.06 13.46
CA SER A 55 -14.03 -2.03 12.08
C SER A 55 -14.24 -0.59 11.66
N ASP A 56 -13.32 -0.06 10.87
CA ASP A 56 -13.52 1.19 10.15
C ASP A 56 -13.00 1.01 8.72
N ASP A 57 -13.52 1.80 7.79
CA ASP A 57 -13.11 1.81 6.38
C ASP A 57 -12.14 2.96 6.10
N SER A 58 -11.30 3.27 7.10
CA SER A 58 -10.50 4.51 7.10
C SER A 58 -9.26 4.44 6.21
N SER A 59 -8.84 3.23 5.80
CA SER A 59 -7.60 3.02 5.07
C SER A 59 -7.83 2.50 3.66
N THR A 60 -6.97 2.93 2.73
CA THR A 60 -6.80 2.31 1.41
C THR A 60 -5.56 1.43 1.45
N ILE A 61 -5.68 0.18 1.01
CA ILE A 61 -4.65 -0.84 1.16
C ILE A 61 -4.34 -1.41 -0.23
N ILE A 62 -3.07 -1.34 -0.62
CA ILE A 62 -2.58 -1.92 -1.88
C ILE A 62 -1.89 -3.24 -1.52
N CYS A 63 -2.45 -4.37 -1.98
CA CYS A 63 -1.90 -5.69 -1.76
C CYS A 63 -1.34 -6.26 -3.06
N LEU A 64 -0.18 -6.88 -2.97
CA LEU A 64 0.34 -7.78 -3.99
C LEU A 64 -0.38 -9.12 -3.84
N VAL A 65 -1.10 -9.56 -4.87
CA VAL A 65 -1.71 -10.90 -4.89
C VAL A 65 -0.78 -11.83 -5.66
N GLU A 66 -0.61 -13.07 -5.16
CA GLU A 66 0.01 -14.12 -5.95
C GLU A 66 -1.03 -14.61 -6.96
N GLY A 67 -0.66 -14.59 -8.24
CA GLY A 67 -1.47 -15.16 -9.34
C GLY A 67 -1.33 -16.67 -9.42
#